data_AF-A0A2T1GCF2-F1
#
_entry.id   AF-A0A2T1GCF2-F1
#
_cell.length_a   1.000
_cell.length_b   1.000
_cell.length_c   1.000
_cell.angle_alpha   90.00
_cell.angle_beta   90.00
_cell.angle_gamma   90.00
#
_symmetry.space_group_name_H-M   'P 1'
#
loop_
_entity.id
_entity.type
_entity.pdbx_description
1 polymer ?
#
loop_
_entity_poly.entity_id
_entity_poly.type
_entity_poly.pdbx_seq_one_letter_code
_entity_poly.pdbx_strand_id
1 'polypeptide(L)'
;MKSISGLAIIAITMGLNTAPSFAASQSSSNSTTVMHSIEELNLSNRPSKSATEASGNLIVRDVFSIFRQQQQRQDRLNQQQQQQQNRDQQRQDRIDRQNQQRQDRIDLQNQQFQERREIRELNAKRQEQIDLARKEASERERVEADRRYRYFLSLSPAAQQRYITEQRILQDRQNDRSAKIVGLMIEAIISR
;
A
#
# COMPACT_ATOMS: atom_id res chain seq x y z
N MET A 1 9.85 -4.30 -59.70
CA MET A 1 9.53 -3.51 -58.49
C MET A 1 9.43 -4.49 -57.32
N LYS A 2 10.39 -4.47 -56.40
CA LYS A 2 10.43 -5.35 -55.21
C LYS A 2 10.23 -4.46 -53.99
N SER A 3 9.07 -4.53 -53.34
CA SER A 3 8.84 -3.91 -52.03
C SER A 3 8.96 -4.98 -50.95
N ILE A 4 10.02 -4.89 -50.17
CA ILE A 4 10.18 -5.63 -48.92
C ILE A 4 9.46 -4.80 -47.86
N SER A 5 8.28 -5.23 -47.47
CA SER A 5 7.55 -4.68 -46.32
C SER A 5 7.64 -5.70 -45.19
N GLY A 6 8.81 -5.74 -44.56
CA GLY A 6 9.03 -6.51 -43.34
C GLY A 6 8.33 -5.84 -42.16
N LEU A 7 7.22 -6.43 -41.73
CA LEU A 7 6.55 -6.13 -40.46
C LEU A 7 7.46 -6.55 -39.29
N ALA A 8 8.19 -5.60 -38.72
CA ALA A 8 8.75 -5.72 -37.38
C ALA A 8 7.74 -5.13 -36.39
N ILE A 9 6.89 -5.97 -35.80
CA ILE A 9 6.06 -5.60 -34.65
C ILE A 9 6.35 -6.62 -33.54
N ILE A 10 7.36 -6.32 -32.72
CA ILE A 10 7.36 -6.74 -31.31
C ILE A 10 8.05 -5.62 -30.52
N ALA A 11 7.27 -4.74 -29.91
CA ALA A 11 7.70 -3.96 -28.75
C ALA A 11 6.57 -4.04 -27.72
N ILE A 12 6.72 -5.02 -26.83
CA ILE A 12 5.88 -5.22 -25.66
C ILE A 12 6.11 -4.01 -24.75
N THR A 13 5.08 -3.19 -24.55
CA THR A 13 5.09 -2.08 -23.60
C THR A 13 5.03 -2.64 -22.17
N MET A 14 6.20 -2.92 -21.59
CA MET A 14 6.33 -3.14 -20.15
C MET A 14 6.79 -1.86 -19.46
N GLY A 15 5.90 -1.33 -18.61
CA GLY A 15 6.23 -0.69 -17.33
C GLY A 15 7.20 0.49 -17.31
N LEU A 16 6.67 1.70 -17.46
CA LEU A 16 7.25 2.89 -16.85
C LEU A 16 6.29 3.41 -15.78
N ASN A 17 6.38 2.82 -14.58
CA ASN A 17 5.90 3.45 -13.36
C ASN A 17 6.86 4.59 -13.03
N THR A 18 6.58 5.79 -13.53
CA THR A 18 7.22 7.01 -13.06
C THR A 18 6.62 7.38 -11.71
N ALA A 19 7.39 7.19 -10.65
CA ALA A 19 7.04 7.68 -9.32
C ALA A 19 6.91 9.22 -9.36
N PRO A 20 5.81 9.82 -8.88
CA PRO A 20 5.80 11.25 -8.61
C PRO A 20 6.63 11.51 -7.35
N SER A 21 7.82 12.07 -7.53
CA SER A 21 8.61 12.65 -6.45
C SER A 21 7.86 13.85 -5.86
N PHE A 22 7.18 13.65 -4.74
CA PHE A 22 6.65 14.75 -3.94
C PHE A 22 7.82 15.42 -3.21
N ALA A 23 8.21 16.61 -3.69
CA ALA A 23 9.06 17.52 -2.93
C ALA A 23 8.21 18.18 -1.83
N ALA A 24 8.43 17.78 -0.59
CA ALA A 24 7.85 18.46 0.57
C ALA A 24 8.55 19.82 0.76
N SER A 25 7.79 20.89 0.54
CA SER A 25 8.07 22.24 1.01
C SER A 25 8.19 22.23 2.54
N GLN A 26 9.32 22.70 3.08
CA GLN A 26 9.39 23.20 4.45
C GLN A 26 9.69 24.70 4.40
N SER A 27 8.61 25.47 4.53
CA SER A 27 8.64 26.90 4.82
C SER A 27 8.96 27.13 6.30
N SER A 28 10.08 27.79 6.54
CA SER A 28 10.28 28.92 7.47
C SER A 28 9.18 29.22 8.50
N SER A 29 9.56 29.26 9.78
CA SER A 29 9.39 30.47 10.60
C SER A 29 10.20 30.39 11.90
N ASN A 30 11.28 31.16 11.94
CA ASN A 30 11.78 31.74 13.18
C ASN A 30 10.82 32.87 13.59
N SER A 31 10.40 32.91 14.85
CA SER A 31 9.83 34.12 15.44
C SER A 31 10.14 34.19 16.94
N THR A 32 11.31 34.77 17.24
CA THR A 32 11.60 35.48 18.48
C THR A 32 10.69 36.71 18.56
N THR A 33 10.15 37.09 19.74
CA THR A 33 9.91 38.50 20.16
C THR A 33 9.14 38.56 21.49
N VAL A 34 9.88 39.08 22.50
CA VAL A 34 9.50 40.10 23.51
C VAL A 34 8.71 39.70 24.78
N MET A 35 9.44 39.92 25.89
CA MET A 35 9.06 40.43 27.20
C MET A 35 7.59 40.79 27.48
N HIS A 36 7.12 40.40 28.66
CA HIS A 36 6.52 41.35 29.59
C HIS A 36 6.89 40.99 31.03
N SER A 37 7.67 41.88 31.64
CA SER A 37 7.72 42.11 33.08
C SER A 37 6.36 42.58 33.57
N ILE A 38 5.86 41.97 34.65
CA ILE A 38 4.84 42.58 35.49
C ILE A 38 5.48 42.71 36.87
N GLU A 39 6.09 43.87 37.11
CA GLU A 39 6.07 44.49 38.42
C GLU A 39 4.62 44.89 38.71
N GLU A 40 4.10 44.52 39.87
CA GLU A 40 3.17 45.35 40.63
C GLU A 40 3.16 44.85 42.08
N LEU A 41 4.19 45.27 42.83
CA LEU A 41 4.16 45.33 44.28
C LEU A 41 3.40 46.62 44.64
N ASN A 42 2.11 46.50 44.88
CA ASN A 42 1.34 47.54 45.55
C ASN A 42 0.33 46.88 46.47
N LEU A 43 0.50 47.07 47.78
CA LEU A 43 -0.48 47.72 48.64
C LEU A 43 -0.02 47.63 50.10
N SER A 44 0.56 48.74 50.53
CA SER A 44 0.55 49.23 51.90
C SER A 44 -0.84 49.00 52.53
N ASN A 45 -0.88 48.24 53.63
CA ASN A 45 -1.96 48.34 54.61
C ASN A 45 -1.35 48.43 56.01
N ARG A 46 -1.19 49.67 56.44
CA ARG A 46 -0.84 50.10 57.80
C ARG A 46 -2.12 50.06 58.65
N PRO A 47 -2.17 49.38 59.80
CA PRO A 47 -3.20 49.66 60.80
C PRO A 47 -2.66 50.66 61.83
N SER A 48 -3.35 51.78 61.95
CA SER A 48 -3.28 52.71 63.08
C SER A 48 -3.77 52.05 64.36
N LYS A 49 -3.14 52.39 65.48
CA LYS A 49 -3.52 52.01 66.85
C LYS A 49 -4.95 52.44 67.19
N SER A 50 -5.72 51.54 67.80
CA SER A 50 -6.62 51.85 68.92
C SER A 50 -6.82 50.61 69.79
N ALA A 51 -6.99 50.85 71.08
CA ALA A 51 -6.78 49.92 72.17
C ALA A 51 -7.95 48.96 72.44
N THR A 52 -7.60 47.82 73.06
CA THR A 52 -8.37 46.98 74.00
C THR A 52 -9.71 46.40 73.55
N GLU A 53 -9.86 45.07 73.72
CA GLU A 53 -11.04 44.21 73.47
C GLU A 53 -11.06 43.43 72.14
N ALA A 54 -10.05 42.60 71.85
CA ALA A 54 -10.15 41.61 70.75
C ALA A 54 -9.24 40.37 70.86
N SER A 55 -8.70 40.06 72.05
CA SER A 55 -7.66 39.02 72.19
C SER A 55 -8.14 37.58 71.89
N GLY A 56 -9.43 37.28 72.04
CA GLY A 56 -10.00 35.95 71.71
C GLY A 56 -10.31 35.74 70.23
N ASN A 57 -10.71 36.80 69.51
CA ASN A 57 -11.14 36.70 68.12
C ASN A 57 -9.99 36.74 67.10
N LEU A 58 -8.83 37.30 67.46
CA LEU A 58 -7.65 37.26 66.58
C LEU A 58 -7.01 35.87 66.50
N ILE A 59 -6.90 35.16 67.62
CA ILE A 59 -6.28 33.81 67.67
C ILE A 59 -7.12 32.80 66.88
N VAL A 60 -8.44 32.86 67.00
CA VAL A 60 -9.37 31.98 66.25
C VAL A 60 -9.32 32.29 64.75
N ARG A 61 -9.25 33.59 64.37
CA ARG A 61 -9.16 34.00 62.97
C ARG A 61 -7.85 33.53 62.31
N ASP A 62 -6.74 33.54 63.04
CA ASP A 62 -5.45 33.05 62.55
C ASP A 62 -5.44 31.53 62.36
N VAL A 63 -5.99 30.74 63.30
CA VAL A 63 -6.06 29.27 63.18
C VAL A 63 -6.97 28.84 62.02
N PHE A 64 -8.13 29.47 61.84
CA PHE A 64 -9.00 29.21 60.68
C PHE A 64 -8.34 29.58 59.35
N SER A 65 -7.51 30.63 59.33
CA SER A 65 -6.77 31.02 58.13
C SER A 65 -5.69 30.00 57.76
N ILE A 66 -4.98 29.47 58.76
CA ILE A 66 -3.96 28.41 58.59
C ILE A 66 -4.61 27.12 58.10
N PHE A 67 -5.74 26.72 58.69
CA PHE A 67 -6.47 25.51 58.29
C PHE A 67 -6.98 25.62 56.84
N ARG A 68 -7.56 26.77 56.46
CA ARG A 68 -7.93 27.04 55.05
C ARG A 68 -6.73 26.98 54.11
N GLN A 69 -5.59 27.55 54.52
CA GLN A 69 -4.39 27.57 53.70
C GLN A 69 -3.81 26.15 53.52
N GLN A 70 -3.90 25.32 54.54
CA GLN A 70 -3.48 23.92 54.50
C GLN A 70 -4.40 23.08 53.61
N GLN A 71 -5.71 23.28 53.72
CA GLN A 71 -6.71 22.64 52.87
C GLN A 71 -6.52 23.02 51.39
N GLN A 72 -6.32 24.31 51.09
CA GLN A 72 -6.00 24.77 49.73
C GLN A 72 -4.68 24.19 49.19
N ARG A 73 -3.65 24.00 50.03
CA ARG A 73 -2.41 23.33 49.62
C ARG A 73 -2.67 21.86 49.28
N GLN A 74 -3.48 21.19 50.09
CA GLN A 74 -3.82 19.77 49.89
C GLN A 74 -4.64 19.56 48.62
N ASP A 75 -5.59 20.45 48.34
CA ASP A 75 -6.38 20.43 47.10
C ASP A 75 -5.50 20.67 45.86
N ARG A 76 -4.54 21.59 45.93
CA ARG A 76 -3.56 21.82 44.84
C ARG A 76 -2.68 20.60 44.60
N LEU A 77 -2.20 19.95 45.65
CA LEU A 77 -1.40 18.72 45.54
C LEU A 77 -2.21 17.58 44.91
N ASN A 78 -3.46 17.40 45.34
CA ASN A 78 -4.36 16.40 44.77
C ASN A 78 -4.64 16.67 43.28
N GLN A 79 -4.91 17.91 42.90
CA GLN A 79 -5.09 18.28 41.48
C GLN A 79 -3.81 18.03 40.67
N GLN A 80 -2.64 18.34 41.22
CA GLN A 80 -1.37 18.14 40.53
C GLN A 80 -1.09 16.65 40.31
N GLN A 81 -1.36 15.82 41.32
CA GLN A 81 -1.20 14.36 41.25
C GLN A 81 -2.18 13.73 40.23
N GLN A 82 -3.42 14.21 40.19
CA GLN A 82 -4.44 13.74 39.25
C GLN A 82 -4.11 14.17 37.80
N GLN A 83 -3.60 15.39 37.60
CA GLN A 83 -3.09 15.82 36.29
C GLN A 83 -1.91 14.97 35.82
N GLN A 84 -1.04 14.54 36.75
CA GLN A 84 0.13 13.72 36.44
C GLN A 84 -0.30 12.31 36.02
N GLN A 85 -1.20 11.67 36.78
CA GLN A 85 -1.80 10.38 36.38
C GLN A 85 -2.50 10.45 35.01
N ASN A 86 -3.26 11.51 34.72
CA ASN A 86 -3.90 11.68 33.42
C ASN A 86 -2.88 11.82 32.27
N ARG A 87 -1.75 12.49 32.51
CA ARG A 87 -0.67 12.60 31.52
C ARG A 87 0.02 11.26 31.29
N ASP A 88 0.22 10.48 32.35
CA ASP A 88 0.86 9.16 32.26
C ASP A 88 -0.05 8.16 31.54
N GLN A 89 -1.35 8.14 31.84
CA GLN A 89 -2.34 7.36 31.10
C GLN A 89 -2.39 7.74 29.62
N GLN A 90 -2.42 9.03 29.29
CA GLN A 90 -2.39 9.49 27.89
C GLN A 90 -1.09 9.10 27.17
N ARG A 91 0.05 9.07 27.86
CA ARG A 91 1.31 8.59 27.29
C ARG A 91 1.26 7.09 27.03
N GLN A 92 0.76 6.32 27.98
CA GLN A 92 0.62 4.88 27.83
C GLN A 92 -0.30 4.52 26.67
N ASP A 93 -1.48 5.15 26.59
CA ASP A 93 -2.42 4.96 25.48
C ASP A 93 -1.80 5.27 24.11
N ARG A 94 -0.96 6.31 24.03
CA ARG A 94 -0.26 6.64 22.78
C ARG A 94 0.78 5.59 22.41
N ILE A 95 1.52 5.08 23.39
CA ILE A 95 2.51 4.02 23.18
C ILE A 95 1.82 2.74 22.73
N ASP A 96 0.72 2.36 23.38
CA ASP A 96 -0.01 1.14 23.06
C ASP A 96 -0.62 1.21 21.65
N ARG A 97 -1.23 2.36 21.29
CA ARG A 97 -1.71 2.57 19.91
C ARG A 97 -0.57 2.52 18.90
N GLN A 98 0.60 3.09 19.21
CA GLN A 98 1.74 3.06 18.30
C GLN A 98 2.27 1.64 18.12
N ASN A 99 2.32 0.85 19.20
CA ASN A 99 2.75 -0.55 19.15
C ASN A 99 1.75 -1.39 18.35
N GLN A 100 0.44 -1.18 18.56
CA GLN A 100 -0.59 -1.86 17.80
C GLN A 100 -0.50 -1.53 16.30
N GLN A 101 -0.35 -0.25 15.94
CA GLN A 101 -0.14 0.14 14.54
C GLN A 101 1.12 -0.45 13.91
N ARG A 102 2.20 -0.65 14.69
CA ARG A 102 3.40 -1.32 14.21
C ARG A 102 3.14 -2.81 13.95
N GLN A 103 2.43 -3.46 14.86
CA GLN A 103 2.07 -4.87 14.71
C GLN A 103 1.17 -5.07 13.50
N ASP A 104 0.12 -4.26 13.34
CA ASP A 104 -0.80 -4.33 12.20
C ASP A 104 -0.06 -4.16 10.86
N ARG A 105 0.94 -3.28 10.81
CA ARG A 105 1.78 -3.10 9.60
C ARG A 105 2.63 -4.33 9.30
N ILE A 106 3.23 -4.94 10.33
CA ILE A 106 4.03 -6.15 10.18
C ILE A 106 3.14 -7.31 9.70
N ASP A 107 1.97 -7.46 10.30
CA ASP A 107 1.03 -8.53 9.95
C ASP A 107 0.51 -8.37 8.51
N LEU A 108 0.17 -7.13 8.11
CA LEU A 108 -0.21 -6.84 6.72
C LEU A 108 0.92 -7.15 5.74
N GLN A 109 2.17 -6.79 6.08
CA GLN A 109 3.33 -7.07 5.23
C GLN A 109 3.56 -8.59 5.09
N ASN A 110 3.41 -9.33 6.19
CA ASN A 110 3.53 -10.80 6.19
C ASN A 110 2.45 -11.44 5.31
N GLN A 111 1.20 -10.99 5.41
CA GLN A 111 0.10 -11.48 4.56
C GLN A 111 0.38 -11.20 3.07
N GLN A 112 0.77 -9.98 2.72
CA GLN A 112 1.10 -9.62 1.34
C GLN A 112 2.29 -10.43 0.80
N PHE A 113 3.28 -10.74 1.65
CA PHE A 113 4.41 -11.56 1.25
C PHE A 113 3.98 -13.01 0.99
N GLN A 114 3.12 -13.57 1.83
CA GLN A 114 2.56 -14.92 1.65
C GLN A 114 1.73 -15.00 0.37
N GLU A 115 0.81 -14.06 0.15
CA GLU A 115 -0.02 -14.01 -1.05
C GLU A 115 0.84 -13.92 -2.33
N ARG A 116 1.86 -13.05 -2.34
CA ARG A 116 2.80 -12.95 -3.46
C ARG A 116 3.56 -14.25 -3.70
N ARG A 117 3.91 -14.99 -2.65
CA ARG A 117 4.57 -16.28 -2.76
C ARG A 117 3.64 -17.32 -3.36
N GLU A 118 2.41 -17.42 -2.87
CA GLU A 118 1.40 -18.34 -3.39
C GLU A 118 1.08 -18.08 -4.87
N ILE A 119 0.94 -16.81 -5.26
CA ILE A 119 0.74 -16.42 -6.66
C ILE A 119 1.92 -16.85 -7.54
N ARG A 120 3.16 -16.68 -7.06
CA ARG A 120 4.36 -17.12 -7.81
C ARG A 120 4.40 -18.64 -7.94
N GLU A 121 4.11 -19.37 -6.88
CA GLU A 121 4.10 -20.84 -6.90
C GLU A 121 2.99 -21.37 -7.82
N LEU A 122 1.80 -20.75 -7.80
CA LEU A 122 0.70 -21.08 -8.71
C LEU A 122 1.08 -20.81 -10.17
N ASN A 123 1.66 -19.64 -10.45
CA ASN A 123 2.09 -19.28 -11.80
C ASN A 123 3.21 -20.19 -12.31
N ALA A 124 4.15 -20.57 -11.44
CA ALA A 124 5.20 -21.52 -11.78
C ALA A 124 4.61 -22.90 -12.17
N LYS A 125 3.70 -23.45 -11.36
CA LYS A 125 3.00 -24.70 -11.68
C LYS A 125 2.21 -24.62 -12.97
N ARG A 126 1.53 -23.48 -13.21
CA ARG A 126 0.79 -23.26 -14.47
C ARG A 126 1.73 -23.24 -15.66
N GLN A 127 2.88 -22.58 -15.53
CA GLN A 127 3.88 -22.52 -16.59
C GLN A 127 4.46 -23.91 -16.88
N GLU A 128 4.77 -24.69 -15.84
CA GLU A 128 5.21 -26.08 -15.99
C GLU A 128 4.18 -26.94 -16.73
N GLN A 129 2.88 -26.80 -16.40
CA GLN A 129 1.81 -27.49 -17.12
C GLN A 129 1.72 -27.08 -18.59
N ILE A 130 1.86 -25.78 -18.88
CA ILE A 130 1.88 -25.28 -20.27
C ILE A 130 3.07 -25.87 -21.02
N ASP A 131 4.25 -25.93 -20.39
CA ASP A 131 5.46 -26.43 -21.05
C ASP A 131 5.41 -27.95 -21.25
N LEU A 132 4.82 -28.70 -20.32
CA LEU A 132 4.51 -30.12 -20.51
C LEU A 132 3.51 -30.33 -21.66
N ALA A 133 2.41 -29.57 -21.67
CA ALA A 133 1.42 -29.65 -22.75
C ALA A 133 2.02 -29.30 -24.12
N ARG A 134 2.93 -28.33 -24.19
CA ARG A 134 3.68 -27.98 -25.41
C ARG A 134 4.57 -29.12 -25.88
N LYS A 135 5.30 -29.77 -24.96
CA LYS A 135 6.14 -30.93 -25.29
C LYS A 135 5.28 -32.09 -25.80
N GLU A 136 4.20 -32.43 -25.10
CA GLU A 136 3.28 -33.48 -25.54
C GLU A 136 2.64 -33.17 -26.89
N ALA A 137 2.21 -31.93 -27.13
CA ALA A 137 1.65 -31.53 -28.42
C ALA A 137 2.68 -31.68 -29.54
N SER A 138 3.93 -31.25 -29.32
CA SER A 138 5.01 -31.38 -30.28
C SER A 138 5.35 -32.85 -30.59
N GLU A 139 5.35 -33.72 -29.57
CA GLU A 139 5.57 -35.16 -29.77
C GLU A 139 4.44 -35.80 -30.57
N ARG A 140 3.18 -35.44 -30.28
CA ARG A 140 2.02 -35.91 -31.04
C ARG A 140 2.09 -35.47 -32.50
N GLU A 141 2.42 -34.20 -32.75
CA GLU A 141 2.61 -33.66 -34.10
C GLU A 141 3.73 -34.40 -34.83
N ARG A 142 4.84 -34.70 -34.16
CA ARG A 142 5.95 -35.47 -34.75
C ARG A 142 5.51 -36.87 -35.16
N VAL A 143 4.81 -37.60 -34.28
CA VAL A 143 4.32 -38.95 -34.57
C VAL A 143 3.30 -38.94 -35.70
N GLU A 144 2.41 -37.95 -35.72
CA GLU A 144 1.44 -37.79 -36.78
C GLU A 144 2.09 -37.43 -38.12
N ALA A 145 3.09 -36.53 -38.11
CA ALA A 145 3.87 -36.19 -39.29
C ALA A 145 4.57 -37.41 -39.88
N ASP A 146 5.19 -38.27 -39.05
CA ASP A 146 5.81 -39.51 -39.50
C ASP A 146 4.77 -40.48 -40.08
N ARG A 147 3.60 -40.63 -39.44
CA ARG A 147 2.49 -41.42 -40.01
C ARG A 147 2.03 -40.90 -41.36
N ARG A 148 1.83 -39.59 -41.49
CA ARG A 148 1.41 -38.95 -42.75
C ARG A 148 2.47 -39.11 -43.83
N TYR A 149 3.74 -39.01 -43.47
CA TYR A 149 4.86 -39.22 -44.39
C TYR A 149 4.89 -40.66 -44.92
N ARG A 150 4.81 -41.65 -44.04
CA ARG A 150 4.75 -43.08 -44.44
C ARG A 150 3.53 -43.38 -45.32
N TYR A 151 2.37 -42.84 -44.97
CA TYR A 151 1.17 -42.96 -45.79
C TYR A 151 1.39 -42.37 -47.18
N PHE A 152 1.92 -41.15 -47.28
CA PHE A 152 2.19 -40.50 -48.54
C PHE A 152 3.15 -41.31 -49.43
N LEU A 153 4.20 -41.89 -48.85
CA LEU A 153 5.13 -42.76 -49.57
C LEU A 153 4.49 -44.04 -50.09
N SER A 154 3.44 -44.56 -49.42
CA SER A 154 2.72 -45.76 -49.86
C SER A 154 1.76 -45.52 -51.04
N LEU A 155 1.46 -44.25 -51.35
CA LEU A 155 0.55 -43.89 -52.43
C LEU A 155 1.21 -43.99 -53.81
N SER A 156 0.40 -44.27 -54.84
CA SER A 156 0.85 -44.17 -56.23
C SER A 156 1.15 -42.73 -56.62
N PRO A 157 2.01 -42.47 -57.63
CA PRO A 157 2.39 -41.11 -58.02
C PRO A 157 1.19 -40.21 -58.38
N ALA A 158 0.17 -40.76 -59.04
CA ALA A 158 -1.06 -40.02 -59.35
C ALA A 158 -1.88 -39.69 -58.08
N ALA A 159 -1.93 -40.59 -57.10
CA ALA A 159 -2.59 -40.36 -55.83
C ALA A 159 -1.83 -39.35 -54.95
N GLN A 160 -0.50 -39.35 -55.00
CA GLN A 160 0.34 -38.36 -54.32
C GLN A 160 0.05 -36.92 -54.80
N GLN A 161 -0.09 -36.72 -56.11
CA GLN A 161 -0.42 -35.40 -56.67
C GLN A 161 -1.78 -34.90 -56.17
N ARG A 162 -2.80 -35.78 -56.15
CA ARG A 162 -4.13 -35.46 -55.62
C ARG A 162 -4.08 -35.10 -54.14
N TYR A 163 -3.34 -35.87 -53.35
CA TYR A 163 -3.15 -35.61 -51.93
C TYR A 163 -2.52 -34.23 -51.69
N ILE A 164 -1.50 -33.84 -52.45
CA ILE A 164 -0.87 -32.50 -52.34
C ILE A 164 -1.87 -31.39 -52.68
N THR A 165 -2.65 -31.55 -53.74
CA THR A 165 -3.65 -30.54 -54.12
C THR A 165 -4.76 -30.39 -53.08
N GLU A 166 -5.22 -31.50 -52.49
CA GLU A 166 -6.20 -31.48 -51.41
C GLU A 166 -5.65 -30.78 -50.16
N GLN A 167 -4.41 -31.07 -49.78
CA GLN A 167 -3.76 -30.40 -48.65
C GLN A 167 -3.62 -28.89 -48.85
N ARG A 168 -3.30 -28.42 -50.06
CA ARG A 168 -3.25 -26.98 -50.36
C ARG A 168 -4.61 -26.32 -50.20
N ILE A 169 -5.66 -26.92 -50.74
CA ILE A 169 -7.04 -26.40 -50.60
C ILE A 169 -7.46 -26.33 -49.14
N LEU A 170 -7.11 -27.34 -48.34
CA LEU A 170 -7.39 -27.34 -46.90
C LEU A 170 -6.61 -26.24 -46.17
N GLN A 171 -5.34 -26.04 -46.52
CA GLN A 171 -4.49 -25.00 -45.94
C GLN A 171 -5.05 -23.60 -46.24
N ASP A 172 -5.45 -23.33 -47.48
CA ASP A 172 -6.03 -22.04 -47.86
C ASP A 172 -7.31 -21.74 -47.05
N ARG A 173 -8.19 -22.74 -46.91
CA ARG A 173 -9.40 -22.61 -46.09
C ARG A 173 -9.10 -22.36 -44.61
N GLN A 174 -8.06 -22.98 -44.06
CA GLN A 174 -7.65 -22.75 -42.68
C GLN A 174 -7.06 -21.35 -42.50
N ASN A 175 -6.22 -20.90 -43.43
CA ASN A 175 -5.65 -19.55 -43.43
C ASN A 175 -6.75 -18.49 -43.46
N ASP A 176 -7.77 -18.66 -44.31
CA ASP A 176 -8.92 -17.75 -44.38
C ASP A 176 -9.69 -17.69 -43.06
N ARG A 177 -9.90 -18.83 -42.39
CA ARG A 177 -10.57 -18.87 -41.08
C ARG A 177 -9.72 -18.18 -40.00
N SER A 178 -8.43 -18.44 -39.97
CA SER A 178 -7.50 -17.80 -39.05
C SER A 178 -7.46 -16.28 -39.25
N ALA A 179 -7.41 -15.82 -40.50
CA ALA A 179 -7.46 -14.40 -40.83
C ALA A 179 -8.77 -13.74 -40.34
N LYS A 180 -9.92 -14.41 -40.48
CA LYS A 180 -11.21 -13.92 -39.94
C LYS A 180 -11.17 -13.79 -38.42
N ILE A 181 -10.64 -14.78 -37.72
CA ILE A 181 -10.53 -14.75 -36.26
C ILE A 181 -9.64 -13.58 -35.81
N VAL A 182 -8.49 -13.38 -36.47
CA VAL A 182 -7.60 -12.24 -36.19
C VAL A 182 -8.29 -10.92 -36.48
N GLY A 183 -9.02 -10.81 -37.60
CA GLY A 183 -9.81 -9.63 -37.94
C GLY A 183 -10.85 -9.29 -36.85
N LEU A 184 -11.61 -10.28 -36.39
CA LEU A 184 -12.59 -10.10 -35.30
C LEU A 184 -11.94 -9.65 -33.99
N MET A 185 -10.75 -10.17 -33.65
CA MET A 185 -10.02 -9.70 -32.46
C MET A 185 -9.60 -8.24 -32.59
N ILE A 186 -9.09 -7.85 -33.77
CA ILE A 186 -8.68 -6.47 -34.04
C ILE A 186 -9.89 -5.53 -33.98
N GLU A 187 -11.01 -5.89 -34.61
CA GLU A 187 -12.26 -5.13 -34.55
C GLU A 187 -12.79 -4.99 -33.11
N ALA A 188 -12.72 -6.05 -32.30
CA ALA A 188 -13.14 -6.01 -30.90
C ALA A 188 -12.25 -5.14 -30.01
N ILE A 189 -10.95 -5.01 -30.36
CA ILE A 189 -10.01 -4.12 -29.68
C ILE A 189 -10.25 -2.66 -30.09
N ILE A 190 -10.53 -2.40 -31.37
CA ILE A 190 -10.76 -1.05 -31.90
C ILE A 190 -12.14 -0.49 -31.51
N SER A 191 -13.14 -1.35 -31.32
CA SER A 191 -14.52 -0.96 -30.97
C SER A 191 -14.74 -0.73 -29.47
N ARG A 192 -13.68 -0.74 -28.65
CA ARG A 192 -13.69 -0.45 -27.21
C ARG A 192 -13.08 0.91 -26.93
#